data_AF-G1PYL7-F1
#
_entry.id   AF-G1PYL7-F1
#
_cell.length_a   1.000
_cell.length_b   1.000
_cell.length_c   1.000
_cell.angle_alpha   90.00
_cell.angle_beta   90.00
_cell.angle_gamma   90.00
#
_symmetry.space_group_name_H-M   'P 1'
#
loop_
_entity.id
_entity.type
_entity.pdbx_description
1 polymer ?
#
loop_
_entity_poly.entity_id
_entity_poly.type
_entity_poly.pdbx_seq_one_letter_code
_entity_poly.pdbx_strand_id
1 'polypeptide(L)'
;IILFFPGLNSIKGNWHNFCTAVYKDVTYKELKNLLNSRKIMLIDVRNTWEIIECGKIPGSVNIPLNEVGEALQMNPEDFKEKYNEIKPSKSDSLMFSCLAGMRSKKALDIAISLGFTRSQHYAGGWKEWSTYEHSE
;
A
#
# COMPACT_ATOMS: atom_id res chain seq x y z
N ILE A 1 29.37 29.88 38.82
CA ILE A 1 28.63 28.98 39.74
C ILE A 1 27.15 29.19 39.45
N ILE A 2 26.52 28.15 38.89
CA ILE A 2 25.08 27.85 38.76
C ILE A 2 24.12 29.04 38.77
N LEU A 3 23.49 29.35 37.63
CA LEU A 3 22.16 29.95 37.62
C LEU A 3 21.16 28.93 37.08
N PHE A 4 20.35 28.45 38.02
CA PHE A 4 19.19 27.59 37.88
C PHE A 4 18.11 28.35 37.10
N PHE A 5 17.66 27.84 35.95
CA PHE A 5 16.46 28.34 35.28
C PHE A 5 15.24 27.50 35.70
N PRO A 6 14.16 28.11 36.21
CA PRO A 6 12.97 27.38 36.65
C PRO A 6 12.00 27.11 35.49
N GLY A 7 11.43 25.90 35.50
CA GLY A 7 10.04 25.64 35.11
C GLY A 7 9.67 25.76 33.63
N LEU A 8 9.74 24.65 32.89
CA LEU A 8 8.97 24.48 31.66
C LEU A 8 7.52 24.11 32.04
N ASN A 9 6.63 25.11 32.07
CA ASN A 9 5.19 24.86 32.14
C ASN A 9 4.67 24.42 30.76
N SER A 10 4.02 23.26 30.76
CA SER A 10 3.34 22.66 29.63
C SER A 10 2.27 23.60 29.07
N ILE A 11 2.55 24.17 27.90
CA ILE A 11 1.59 24.96 27.13
C ILE A 11 0.66 23.98 26.40
N LYS A 12 -0.57 23.86 26.88
CA LYS A 12 -1.68 23.18 26.21
C LYS A 12 -1.99 23.89 24.90
N GLY A 13 -1.46 23.36 23.80
CA GLY A 13 -1.86 23.72 22.44
C GLY A 13 -3.06 22.89 22.01
N ASN A 14 -4.24 23.52 22.01
CA ASN A 14 -5.41 23.06 21.26
C ASN A 14 -5.07 23.12 19.76
N TRP A 15 -4.94 21.97 19.10
CA TRP A 15 -4.74 21.88 17.65
C TRP A 15 -5.93 21.18 17.03
N HIS A 16 -6.62 21.96 16.21
CA HIS A 16 -7.78 21.66 15.39
C HIS A 16 -7.84 20.22 14.86
N ASN A 17 -9.06 19.66 14.93
CA ASN A 17 -9.51 18.41 14.33
C ASN A 17 -8.87 18.17 12.95
N PHE A 18 -7.81 17.37 12.90
CA PHE A 18 -7.50 16.63 11.69
C PHE A 18 -8.54 15.52 11.60
N CYS A 19 -9.43 15.60 10.61
CA CYS A 19 -10.19 14.45 10.14
C CYS A 19 -9.19 13.40 9.64
N THR A 20 -8.61 12.62 10.54
CA THR A 20 -7.87 11.43 10.18
C THR A 20 -8.93 10.44 9.74
N ALA A 21 -9.12 10.29 8.43
CA ALA A 21 -9.82 9.13 7.91
C ALA A 21 -9.10 7.91 8.52
N VAL A 22 -9.78 7.21 9.42
CA VAL A 22 -9.27 5.98 10.04
C VAL A 22 -9.17 4.96 8.91
N TYR A 23 -7.98 4.79 8.35
CA TYR A 23 -7.74 3.69 7.41
C TYR A 23 -7.94 2.39 8.16
N LYS A 24 -8.90 1.58 7.70
CA LYS A 24 -9.10 0.25 8.23
C LYS A 24 -7.91 -0.61 7.78
N ASP A 25 -7.18 -1.16 8.73
CA ASP A 25 -6.14 -2.14 8.44
C ASP A 25 -6.76 -3.40 7.83
N VAL A 26 -6.22 -3.85 6.70
CA VAL A 26 -6.66 -5.07 6.01
C VAL A 26 -5.91 -6.26 6.58
N THR A 27 -6.65 -7.24 7.10
CA THR A 27 -6.08 -8.48 7.64
C THR A 27 -5.74 -9.49 6.54
N TYR A 28 -4.86 -10.45 6.83
CA TYR A 28 -4.56 -11.57 5.93
C TYR A 28 -5.82 -12.29 5.41
N LYS A 29 -6.76 -12.62 6.30
CA LYS A 29 -8.02 -13.32 5.95
C LYS A 29 -8.89 -12.47 5.01
N GLU A 30 -8.99 -11.18 5.27
CA GLU A 30 -9.72 -10.26 4.39
C GLU A 30 -9.05 -10.16 3.01
N LEU A 31 -7.72 -10.03 2.96
CA LEU A 31 -6.98 -10.02 1.70
C LEU A 31 -7.21 -11.30 0.89
N LYS A 32 -7.09 -12.49 1.52
CA LYS A 32 -7.32 -13.79 0.87
C LYS A 32 -8.74 -13.89 0.31
N ASN A 33 -9.74 -13.42 1.05
CA ASN A 33 -11.14 -13.36 0.58
C ASN A 33 -11.34 -12.39 -0.61
N LEU A 34 -10.70 -11.22 -0.57
CA LEU A 34 -10.78 -10.24 -1.65
C LEU A 34 -10.13 -10.76 -2.94
N LEU A 35 -9.00 -11.46 -2.83
CA LEU A 35 -8.32 -12.13 -3.95
C LEU A 35 -9.19 -13.25 -4.54
N ASN A 36 -9.73 -14.13 -3.69
CA ASN A 36 -10.58 -15.24 -4.13
C ASN A 36 -11.86 -14.76 -4.84
N SER A 37 -12.43 -13.64 -4.39
CA SER A 37 -13.61 -13.04 -5.01
C SER A 37 -13.31 -12.18 -6.23
N ARG A 38 -12.03 -12.02 -6.60
CA ARG A 38 -11.55 -11.17 -7.72
C ARG A 38 -12.11 -9.74 -7.67
N LYS A 39 -12.33 -9.21 -6.46
CA LYS A 39 -12.91 -7.88 -6.23
C LYS A 39 -11.89 -6.75 -6.24
N ILE A 40 -10.61 -7.10 -6.26
CA ILE A 40 -9.50 -6.15 -6.15
C ILE A 40 -8.44 -6.46 -7.21
N MET A 41 -7.67 -5.43 -7.56
CA MET A 41 -6.36 -5.58 -8.19
C MET A 41 -5.29 -5.43 -7.11
N LEU A 42 -4.53 -6.50 -6.85
CA LEU A 42 -3.43 -6.46 -5.89
C LEU A 42 -2.13 -6.06 -6.60
N ILE A 43 -1.54 -4.96 -6.17
CA ILE A 43 -0.30 -4.41 -6.71
C ILE A 43 0.82 -4.58 -5.68
N ASP A 44 1.79 -5.44 -5.97
CA ASP A 44 3.01 -5.61 -5.18
C ASP A 44 4.07 -4.59 -5.62
N VAL A 45 4.38 -3.63 -4.74
CA VAL A 45 5.29 -2.51 -5.02
C VAL A 45 6.74 -2.77 -4.60
N ARG A 46 7.08 -4.04 -4.33
CA ARG A 46 8.47 -4.45 -4.16
C ARG A 46 9.27 -4.32 -5.46
N ASN A 47 10.59 -4.30 -5.31
CA ASN A 47 11.46 -4.41 -6.47
C ASN A 47 11.32 -5.79 -7.10
N THR A 48 11.47 -5.89 -8.41
CA THR A 48 11.27 -7.15 -9.15
C THR A 48 12.20 -8.27 -8.69
N TRP A 49 13.44 -7.95 -8.28
CA TRP A 49 14.36 -8.96 -7.73
C TRP A 49 13.82 -9.62 -6.44
N GLU A 50 13.14 -8.87 -5.57
CA GLU A 50 12.52 -9.43 -4.35
C GLU A 50 11.41 -10.43 -4.72
N ILE A 51 10.70 -10.19 -5.82
CA ILE A 51 9.66 -11.09 -6.34
C ILE A 51 10.28 -12.39 -6.87
N ILE A 52 11.38 -12.27 -7.62
CA ILE A 52 12.08 -13.42 -8.22
C ILE A 52 12.66 -14.32 -7.13
N GLU A 53 13.27 -13.74 -6.09
CA GLU A 53 13.94 -14.50 -5.03
C GLU A 53 12.97 -15.09 -4.00
N CYS A 54 12.01 -14.30 -3.54
CA CYS A 54 11.17 -14.68 -2.40
C CYS A 54 9.76 -15.14 -2.82
N GLY A 55 9.38 -14.98 -4.09
CA GLY A 55 8.02 -15.19 -4.55
C GLY A 55 7.10 -13.97 -4.37
N LYS A 56 5.84 -14.13 -4.76
CA LYS A 56 4.79 -13.11 -4.69
C LYS A 56 3.47 -13.65 -4.18
N ILE A 57 2.60 -12.73 -3.75
CA ILE A 57 1.22 -13.05 -3.39
C ILE A 57 0.51 -13.51 -4.67
N PRO A 58 -0.15 -14.69 -4.68
CA PRO A 58 -0.89 -15.16 -5.84
C PRO A 58 -1.92 -14.12 -6.32
N GLY A 59 -1.97 -13.89 -7.63
CA GLY A 59 -2.84 -12.87 -8.24
C GLY A 59 -2.34 -11.43 -8.13
N SER A 60 -1.15 -11.17 -7.56
CA SER A 60 -0.57 -9.83 -7.56
C SER A 60 0.16 -9.51 -8.86
N VAL A 61 0.02 -8.27 -9.33
CA VAL A 61 0.88 -7.64 -10.35
C VAL A 61 2.06 -6.93 -9.68
N ASN A 62 3.27 -7.03 -10.23
CA ASN A 62 4.42 -6.29 -9.72
C ASN A 62 4.53 -4.94 -10.43
N ILE A 63 4.40 -3.85 -9.68
CA ILE A 63 4.64 -2.48 -10.15
C ILE A 63 5.51 -1.80 -9.10
N PRO A 64 6.84 -1.75 -9.28
CA PRO A 64 7.76 -1.16 -8.31
C PRO A 64 7.33 0.24 -7.87
N LEU A 65 7.55 0.59 -6.59
CA LEU A 65 7.03 1.84 -6.01
C LEU A 65 7.38 3.09 -6.83
N ASN A 66 8.59 3.16 -7.40
CA ASN A 66 9.05 4.28 -8.23
C ASN A 66 8.29 4.41 -9.55
N GLU A 67 7.61 3.35 -10.00
CA GLU A 67 6.85 3.32 -11.26
C GLU A 67 5.35 3.55 -11.05
N VAL A 68 4.83 3.40 -9.83
CA VAL A 68 3.39 3.46 -9.53
C VAL A 68 2.72 4.73 -10.08
N GLY A 69 3.36 5.88 -9.91
CA GLY A 69 2.81 7.15 -10.38
C GLY A 69 2.65 7.20 -11.90
N GLU A 70 3.63 6.69 -12.64
CA GLU A 70 3.62 6.64 -14.10
C GLU A 70 2.65 5.56 -14.60
N ALA A 71 2.71 4.35 -14.02
CA ALA A 71 1.85 3.22 -14.37
C ALA A 71 0.35 3.58 -14.23
N LEU A 72 -0.02 4.30 -13.18
CA LEU A 72 -1.39 4.71 -12.95
C LEU A 72 -1.86 5.82 -13.90
N GLN A 73 -0.97 6.47 -14.65
CA GLN A 73 -1.28 7.57 -15.58
C GLN A 73 -1.05 7.25 -17.06
N MET A 74 -0.27 6.22 -17.41
CA MET A 74 -0.03 5.84 -18.82
C MET A 74 -1.29 5.37 -19.55
N ASN A 75 -1.25 5.24 -20.87
CA ASN A 75 -2.40 4.71 -21.60
C ASN A 75 -2.61 3.20 -21.29
N PRO A 76 -3.83 2.66 -21.52
CA PRO A 76 -4.12 1.25 -21.25
C PRO A 76 -3.26 0.24 -22.03
N GLU A 77 -2.87 0.57 -23.26
CA GLU A 77 -2.08 -0.28 -24.13
C GLU A 77 -0.65 -0.49 -23.59
N ASP A 78 0.04 0.61 -23.25
CA ASP A 78 1.38 0.58 -22.65
C ASP A 78 1.37 -0.14 -21.30
N PHE A 79 0.31 0.07 -20.50
CA PHE A 79 0.16 -0.61 -19.23
C PHE A 79 0.06 -2.13 -19.42
N LYS A 80 -0.74 -2.56 -20.40
CA LYS A 80 -0.91 -3.98 -20.72
C LYS A 80 0.36 -4.59 -21.26
N GLU A 81 1.08 -3.89 -22.12
CA GLU A 81 2.37 -4.36 -22.64
C GLU A 81 3.41 -4.50 -21.52
N LYS A 82 3.53 -3.50 -20.66
CA LYS A 82 4.56 -3.45 -19.62
C LYS A 82 4.30 -4.40 -18.45
N TYR A 83 3.05 -4.47 -17.96
CA TYR A 83 2.70 -5.21 -16.75
C TYR A 83 1.92 -6.50 -17.01
N ASN A 84 1.60 -6.79 -18.28
CA ASN A 84 0.79 -7.95 -18.70
C ASN A 84 -0.56 -8.03 -17.96
N GLU A 85 -1.15 -6.86 -17.69
CA GLU A 85 -2.41 -6.73 -16.93
C GLU A 85 -3.29 -5.63 -17.52
N ILE A 86 -4.59 -5.67 -17.22
CA ILE A 86 -5.51 -4.61 -17.64
C ILE A 86 -5.31 -3.39 -16.73
N LYS A 87 -5.13 -2.21 -17.33
CA LYS A 87 -5.02 -0.95 -16.58
C LYS A 87 -6.27 -0.73 -15.73
N PRO A 88 -6.15 -0.46 -14.42
CA PRO A 88 -7.31 -0.19 -13.59
C PRO A 88 -7.92 1.18 -13.91
N SER A 89 -9.25 1.24 -13.86
CA SER A 89 -10.04 2.46 -13.85
C SER A 89 -10.06 3.11 -12.47
N LYS A 90 -10.41 4.40 -12.39
CA LYS A 90 -10.50 5.14 -11.11
C LYS A 90 -11.56 4.58 -10.16
N SER A 91 -12.55 3.85 -10.69
CA SER A 91 -13.58 3.19 -9.91
C SER A 91 -13.18 1.81 -9.39
N ASP A 92 -12.07 1.23 -9.85
CA ASP A 92 -11.63 -0.09 -9.40
C ASP A 92 -11.05 -0.05 -7.99
N SER A 93 -11.14 -1.19 -7.29
CA SER A 93 -10.56 -1.33 -5.95
C SER A 93 -9.13 -1.80 -6.06
N LEU A 94 -8.20 -0.96 -5.61
CA LEU A 94 -6.77 -1.27 -5.59
C LEU A 94 -6.34 -1.68 -4.20
N MET A 95 -5.50 -2.71 -4.13
CA MET A 95 -4.82 -3.10 -2.91
C MET A 95 -3.32 -3.04 -3.15
N PHE A 96 -2.59 -2.28 -2.34
CA PHE A 96 -1.14 -2.23 -2.41
C PHE A 96 -0.52 -3.14 -1.37
N SER A 97 0.52 -3.89 -1.76
CA SER A 97 1.34 -4.69 -0.85
C SER A 97 2.82 -4.38 -1.09
N CYS A 98 3.65 -4.60 -0.08
CA CYS A 98 5.10 -4.59 -0.24
C CYS A 98 5.71 -5.62 0.72
N LEU A 99 6.97 -5.47 1.14
CA LEU A 99 7.56 -6.39 2.11
C LEU A 99 6.90 -6.33 3.50
N ALA A 100 6.67 -5.12 4.04
CA ALA A 100 6.26 -4.89 5.43
C ALA A 100 5.47 -3.57 5.60
N GLY A 101 4.58 -3.26 4.66
CA GLY A 101 3.66 -2.11 4.76
C GLY A 101 4.19 -0.74 4.32
N MET A 102 5.44 -0.37 4.63
CA MET A 102 5.92 1.02 4.44
C MET A 102 5.80 1.53 2.99
N ARG A 103 6.30 0.77 2.00
CA ARG A 103 6.21 1.15 0.58
C ARG A 103 4.77 1.11 0.05
N SER A 104 3.96 0.17 0.52
CA SER A 104 2.56 0.06 0.09
C SER A 104 1.72 1.24 0.56
N LYS A 105 2.02 1.81 1.74
CA LYS A 105 1.40 3.04 2.22
C LYS A 105 1.74 4.24 1.33
N LYS A 106 3.01 4.37 0.91
CA LYS A 106 3.41 5.42 -0.05
C LYS A 106 2.71 5.26 -1.39
N ALA A 107 2.58 4.02 -1.89
CA ALA A 107 1.87 3.75 -3.14
C ALA A 107 0.37 4.09 -3.04
N LEU A 108 -0.25 3.80 -1.89
CA LEU A 108 -1.61 4.21 -1.58
C LEU A 108 -1.77 5.74 -1.65
N ASP A 109 -0.89 6.49 -0.99
CA ASP A 109 -0.92 7.96 -1.01
C ASP A 109 -0.82 8.50 -2.46
N ILE A 110 0.07 7.93 -3.28
CA ILE A 110 0.19 8.25 -4.71
C ILE A 110 -1.12 7.95 -5.44
N ALA A 111 -1.70 6.77 -5.27
CA ALA A 111 -2.92 6.36 -5.96
C ALA A 111 -4.12 7.26 -5.62
N ILE A 112 -4.28 7.61 -4.33
CA ILE A 112 -5.31 8.54 -3.88
C ILE A 112 -5.11 9.92 -4.51
N SER A 113 -3.87 10.42 -4.55
CA SER A 113 -3.57 11.71 -5.18
C SER A 113 -3.92 11.76 -6.67
N LEU A 114 -3.92 10.59 -7.33
CA LEU A 114 -4.31 10.40 -8.72
C LEU A 114 -5.82 10.09 -8.88
N GLY A 115 -6.61 10.10 -7.81
CA GLY A 115 -8.06 9.90 -7.86
C GLY A 115 -8.52 8.44 -7.79
N PHE A 116 -7.65 7.47 -7.47
CA PHE A 116 -8.07 6.10 -7.15
C PHE A 116 -8.53 6.03 -5.69
N THR A 117 -9.73 6.53 -5.41
CA THR A 117 -10.25 6.70 -4.04
C THR A 117 -10.60 5.38 -3.35
N ARG A 118 -10.82 4.30 -4.10
CA ARG A 118 -11.08 2.93 -3.58
C ARG A 118 -9.78 2.14 -3.39
N SER A 119 -8.71 2.81 -3.00
CA SER A 119 -7.41 2.19 -2.76
C SER A 119 -7.21 1.89 -1.27
N GLN A 120 -6.58 0.77 -0.98
CA GLN A 120 -6.15 0.36 0.37
C GLN A 120 -4.73 -0.21 0.30
N HIS A 121 -4.10 -0.40 1.46
CA HIS A 121 -2.83 -1.11 1.53
C HIS A 121 -2.89 -2.23 2.57
N TYR A 122 -2.14 -3.29 2.32
CA TYR A 122 -1.96 -4.41 3.22
C TYR A 122 -0.73 -4.17 4.11
N ALA A 123 -0.96 -3.84 5.38
CA ALA A 123 0.10 -3.43 6.30
C ALA A 123 1.10 -4.56 6.61
N GLY A 124 0.62 -5.81 6.72
CA GLY A 124 1.48 -6.97 7.00
C GLY A 124 2.46 -7.31 5.87
N GLY A 125 2.13 -6.94 4.63
CA GLY A 125 2.95 -7.18 3.45
C GLY A 125 3.27 -8.65 3.21
N TRP A 126 4.25 -8.90 2.35
CA TRP A 126 4.75 -10.24 2.04
C TRP A 126 5.22 -11.00 3.28
N LYS A 127 5.81 -10.33 4.27
CA LYS A 127 6.27 -10.97 5.51
C LYS A 127 5.14 -11.64 6.27
N GLU A 128 4.02 -10.96 6.47
CA GLU A 128 2.87 -11.57 7.13
C GLU A 128 2.26 -12.67 6.24
N TRP A 129 2.08 -12.39 4.95
CA TRP A 129 1.54 -13.37 4.00
C TRP A 129 2.31 -14.69 4.00
N SER A 130 3.64 -14.64 3.91
CA SER A 130 4.48 -15.82 3.86
C SER A 130 4.44 -16.64 5.16
N THR A 131 4.20 -16.01 6.32
CA THR A 131 4.07 -16.76 7.57
C THR A 131 2.85 -17.67 7.58
N TYR A 132 1.72 -17.22 7.01
CA TYR A 132 0.49 -18.00 6.93
C TYR A 132 0.54 -19.10 5.87
N GLU A 133 1.13 -18.83 4.70
CA GLU A 133 1.15 -19.82 3.62
C GLU A 133 2.20 -20.93 3.82
N HIS A 134 3.21 -20.75 4.67
CA HIS A 134 4.17 -21.81 5.04
C HIS A 134 3.78 -22.56 6.32
N SER A 135 2.66 -22.20 6.96
CA SER A 135 2.17 -22.87 8.17
C SER A 135 0.97 -23.80 7.92
N GLU A 136 0.55 -23.97 6.66
CA GLU A 136 -0.42 -24.97 6.21
C GLU A 136 0.26 -26.20 5.57
#